data_AF-A0A2S4KUN3-F1
#
_entry.id   AF-A0A2S4KUN3-F1
#
_cell.length_a   1.000
_cell.length_b   1.000
_cell.length_c   1.000
_cell.angle_alpha   90.00
_cell.angle_beta   90.00
_cell.angle_gamma   90.00
#
_symmetry.space_group_name_H-M   'P 1'
#
loop_
_entity.id
_entity.type
_entity.pdbx_description
1 polymer ?
#
loop_
_entity_poly.entity_id
_entity_poly.type
_entity_poly.pdbx_seq_one_letter_code
_entity_poly.pdbx_strand_id
1 'polypeptide(L)'
;MRGLTTTAVAAAMLGASGAASAAQNSDTCANGLHIIVARGTGERQGSGVTGLLADRIAGQVQGSKVAPLDYPASLTDPAYDVSVGDGVKAMQGALDRYTAACPDSKVVVMGYSQGAQVSMDAICGGAGGVFDSATPLAVNKVENNIVAIVLFGDPTHRANTTYDKGTSIRNGIFQRSNASVEVCAKYADRLVSYCDTGDTYCDAGKDKKVHGTYVQKYGDDSVKYIVAQYNAATENGGGTSTAAASGTATTATTAAPTGSGSAAVSGTTRAAASGLVVSGSLYLGVPLAVLAMFQAL
;
A
#
# COMPACT_ATOMS: atom_id res chain seq x y z
N MET A 1 -72.75 0.54 -32.02
CA MET A 1 -71.86 0.06 -30.94
C MET A 1 -70.54 0.83 -31.04
N ARG A 2 -70.11 1.42 -29.93
CA ARG A 2 -69.06 2.45 -29.82
C ARG A 2 -67.66 1.84 -30.01
N GLY A 3 -66.86 2.41 -30.91
CA GLY A 3 -65.43 2.08 -31.06
C GLY A 3 -64.59 2.86 -30.06
N LEU A 4 -63.79 2.16 -29.26
CA LEU A 4 -62.97 2.68 -28.17
C LEU A 4 -61.59 3.11 -28.73
N THR A 5 -61.23 4.38 -28.57
CA THR A 5 -59.90 4.92 -28.88
C THR A 5 -58.95 4.70 -27.70
N THR A 6 -57.87 3.95 -27.90
CA THR A 6 -56.84 3.70 -26.88
C THR A 6 -55.71 4.72 -27.04
N THR A 7 -55.64 5.72 -26.17
CA THR A 7 -54.50 6.65 -26.06
C THR A 7 -53.39 6.01 -25.22
N ALA A 8 -52.21 5.83 -25.81
CA ALA A 8 -51.00 5.42 -25.12
C ALA A 8 -50.34 6.64 -24.44
N VAL A 9 -50.18 6.59 -23.12
CA VAL A 9 -49.40 7.58 -22.35
C VAL A 9 -47.99 7.02 -22.19
N ALA A 10 -47.02 7.62 -22.88
CA ALA A 10 -45.60 7.34 -22.69
C ALA A 10 -45.09 8.12 -21.48
N ALA A 11 -44.81 7.43 -20.37
CA ALA A 11 -44.15 8.02 -19.22
C ALA A 11 -42.63 8.04 -19.45
N ALA A 12 -42.09 9.22 -19.77
CA ALA A 12 -40.65 9.45 -19.80
C ALA A 12 -40.11 9.51 -18.36
N MET A 13 -39.43 8.47 -17.91
CA MET A 13 -38.64 8.51 -16.69
C MET A 13 -37.26 9.08 -16.99
N LEU A 14 -37.03 10.34 -16.61
CA LEU A 14 -35.70 10.93 -16.49
C LEU A 14 -34.97 10.21 -15.35
N GLY A 15 -34.10 9.26 -15.70
CA GLY A 15 -33.15 8.67 -14.77
C GLY A 15 -32.08 9.69 -14.43
N ALA A 16 -32.14 10.26 -13.23
CA ALA A 16 -31.05 11.03 -12.65
C ALA A 16 -29.90 10.06 -12.34
N SER A 17 -28.87 10.06 -13.20
CA SER A 17 -27.58 9.44 -12.93
C SER A 17 -26.90 10.24 -11.81
N GLY A 18 -27.14 9.83 -10.57
CA GLY A 18 -26.30 10.21 -9.44
C GLY A 18 -24.89 9.67 -9.68
N ALA A 19 -24.00 10.52 -10.20
CA ALA A 19 -22.58 10.28 -10.12
C ALA A 19 -22.25 10.24 -8.62
N ALA A 20 -22.00 9.04 -8.08
CA ALA A 20 -21.25 8.92 -6.86
C ALA A 20 -19.91 9.58 -7.14
N SER A 21 -19.68 10.78 -6.60
CA SER A 21 -18.36 11.36 -6.54
C SER A 21 -17.45 10.32 -5.90
N ALA A 22 -16.60 9.68 -6.71
CA ALA A 22 -15.34 9.17 -6.22
C ALA A 22 -14.72 10.35 -5.48
N ALA A 23 -14.57 10.23 -4.16
CA ALA A 23 -13.85 11.21 -3.37
C ALA A 23 -12.42 11.21 -3.92
N GLN A 24 -12.18 12.09 -4.89
CA GLN A 24 -10.83 12.48 -5.29
C GLN A 24 -10.16 12.96 -4.01
N ASN A 25 -9.04 12.31 -3.68
CA ASN A 25 -8.21 12.57 -2.52
C ASN A 25 -8.21 14.07 -2.20
N SER A 26 -8.93 14.48 -1.17
CA SER A 26 -8.80 15.85 -0.70
C SER A 26 -7.34 16.03 -0.30
N ASP A 27 -6.64 16.98 -0.91
CA ASP A 27 -5.23 17.37 -0.66
C ASP A 27 -4.97 17.86 0.79
N THR A 28 -5.89 17.59 1.71
CA THR A 28 -5.74 17.90 3.13
C THR A 28 -5.27 16.66 3.86
N CYS A 29 -4.16 16.81 4.58
CA CYS A 29 -3.61 15.75 5.42
C CYS A 29 -4.65 15.25 6.43
N ALA A 30 -4.71 13.93 6.62
CA ALA A 30 -5.46 13.35 7.72
C ALA A 30 -4.81 13.78 9.05
N ASN A 31 -5.63 14.23 10.01
CA ASN A 31 -5.16 14.53 11.37
C ASN A 31 -4.96 13.24 12.18
N GLY A 32 -5.66 12.17 11.79
CA GLY A 32 -5.47 10.81 12.29
C GLY A 32 -4.63 9.97 11.34
N LEU A 33 -5.20 8.86 10.89
CA LEU A 33 -4.59 7.94 9.93
C LEU A 33 -4.99 8.25 8.49
N HIS A 34 -4.07 8.06 7.56
CA HIS A 34 -4.40 7.85 6.15
C HIS A 34 -4.32 6.36 5.84
N ILE A 35 -5.47 5.72 5.63
CA ILE A 35 -5.60 4.26 5.51
C ILE A 35 -5.75 3.92 4.03
N ILE A 36 -4.66 3.48 3.40
CA ILE A 36 -4.69 3.02 2.01
C ILE A 36 -5.16 1.56 2.00
N VAL A 37 -6.21 1.27 1.23
CA VAL A 37 -6.82 -0.07 1.18
C VAL A 37 -6.75 -0.64 -0.23
N ALA A 38 -5.99 -1.74 -0.41
CA ALA A 38 -5.92 -2.50 -1.65
C ALA A 38 -6.88 -3.72 -1.59
N ARG A 39 -7.91 -3.69 -2.43
CA ARG A 39 -8.94 -4.75 -2.54
C ARG A 39 -8.39 -6.05 -3.14
N GLY A 40 -9.16 -7.13 -3.06
CA GLY A 40 -8.87 -8.40 -3.71
C GLY A 40 -9.37 -8.50 -5.14
N THR A 41 -8.98 -9.58 -5.81
CA THR A 41 -9.33 -9.86 -7.21
C THR A 41 -10.84 -9.89 -7.44
N GLY A 42 -11.31 -9.21 -8.49
CA GLY A 42 -12.71 -9.18 -8.90
C GLY A 42 -13.62 -8.30 -8.05
N GLU A 43 -13.10 -7.68 -6.98
CA GLU A 43 -13.87 -6.72 -6.20
C GLU A 43 -14.07 -5.41 -6.98
N ARG A 44 -15.22 -4.75 -6.75
CA ARG A 44 -15.49 -3.43 -7.35
C ARG A 44 -14.48 -2.40 -6.86
N GLN A 45 -14.15 -1.42 -7.70
CA GLN A 45 -13.30 -0.29 -7.31
C GLN A 45 -13.83 0.35 -6.02
N GLY A 46 -12.94 0.51 -5.03
CA GLY A 46 -13.28 0.81 -3.64
C GLY A 46 -12.47 -0.04 -2.66
N SER A 47 -12.84 0.00 -1.38
CA SER A 47 -12.08 -0.66 -0.30
C SER A 47 -12.27 -2.19 -0.23
N GLY A 48 -13.13 -2.77 -1.06
CA GLY A 48 -13.42 -4.20 -1.05
C GLY A 48 -13.94 -4.71 0.31
N VAL A 49 -13.70 -5.99 0.60
CA VAL A 49 -14.15 -6.70 1.79
C VAL A 49 -13.56 -6.14 3.09
N THR A 50 -12.42 -5.46 3.01
CA THR A 50 -11.76 -4.81 4.15
C THR A 50 -12.27 -3.40 4.43
N GLY A 51 -13.20 -2.87 3.62
CA GLY A 51 -13.75 -1.52 3.79
C GLY A 51 -14.39 -1.26 5.15
N LEU A 52 -15.27 -2.15 5.61
CA LEU A 52 -15.89 -2.01 6.95
C LEU A 52 -14.84 -2.05 8.07
N LEU A 53 -13.77 -2.81 7.90
CA LEU A 53 -12.67 -2.84 8.86
C LEU A 53 -11.90 -1.51 8.87
N ALA A 54 -11.59 -0.97 7.68
CA ALA A 54 -10.95 0.34 7.55
C ALA A 54 -11.80 1.47 8.15
N ASP A 55 -13.13 1.44 7.95
CA ASP A 55 -14.06 2.41 8.54
C ASP A 55 -14.11 2.28 10.06
N ARG A 56 -14.10 1.05 10.61
CA ARG A 56 -14.00 0.82 12.06
C ARG A 56 -12.72 1.40 12.65
N ILE A 57 -11.58 1.22 11.97
CA ILE A 57 -10.29 1.81 12.40
C ILE A 57 -10.39 3.34 12.37
N ALA A 58 -10.92 3.92 11.30
CA ALA A 58 -11.10 5.36 11.18
C ALA A 58 -12.05 5.92 12.26
N GLY A 59 -13.04 5.14 12.70
CA GLY A 59 -13.91 5.49 13.82
C GLY A 59 -13.23 5.44 15.20
N GLN A 60 -12.13 4.69 15.36
CA GLN A 60 -11.34 4.65 16.60
C GLN A 60 -10.26 5.74 16.65
N VAL A 61 -9.78 6.20 15.49
CA VAL A 61 -8.77 7.26 15.39
C VAL A 61 -9.38 8.48 14.70
N GLN A 62 -9.80 9.47 15.50
CA GLN A 62 -10.46 10.67 14.99
C GLN A 62 -9.60 11.41 13.95
N GLY A 63 -10.25 11.93 12.90
CA GLY A 63 -9.57 12.64 11.82
C GLY A 63 -8.87 11.74 10.81
N SER A 64 -9.08 10.42 10.87
CA SER A 64 -8.59 9.47 9.88
C SER A 64 -9.38 9.54 8.56
N LYS A 65 -8.74 9.14 7.46
CA LYS A 65 -9.32 9.07 6.11
C LYS A 65 -9.00 7.71 5.49
N VAL A 66 -10.02 7.04 4.96
CA VAL A 66 -9.87 5.81 4.18
C VAL A 66 -9.69 6.18 2.71
N ALA A 67 -8.65 5.64 2.09
CA ALA A 67 -8.27 5.89 0.69
C ALA A 67 -8.17 4.55 -0.06
N PRO A 68 -9.22 4.14 -0.78
CA PRO A 68 -9.15 2.96 -1.62
C PRO A 68 -8.09 3.11 -2.71
N LEU A 69 -7.26 2.09 -2.90
CA LEU A 69 -6.28 2.09 -3.99
C LEU A 69 -6.99 1.90 -5.33
N ASP A 70 -6.70 2.77 -6.29
CA ASP A 70 -7.17 2.65 -7.66
C ASP A 70 -6.18 1.80 -8.48
N TYR A 71 -6.62 0.60 -8.83
CA TYR A 71 -5.87 -0.36 -9.63
C TYR A 71 -6.81 -1.46 -10.18
N PRO A 72 -6.39 -2.29 -11.16
CA PRO A 72 -7.33 -3.18 -11.85
C PRO A 72 -8.00 -4.24 -10.98
N ALA A 73 -7.27 -4.83 -10.01
CA ALA A 73 -7.73 -5.99 -9.22
C ALA A 73 -8.29 -7.13 -10.10
N SER A 74 -7.69 -7.39 -11.25
CA SER A 74 -8.17 -8.34 -12.25
C SER A 74 -7.46 -9.70 -12.16
N LEU A 75 -8.16 -10.75 -12.58
CA LEU A 75 -7.58 -12.08 -12.82
C LEU A 75 -7.16 -12.28 -14.29
N THR A 76 -7.96 -11.79 -15.23
CA THR A 76 -7.87 -12.17 -16.65
C THR A 76 -7.66 -11.01 -17.62
N ASP A 77 -8.36 -9.89 -17.44
CA ASP A 77 -8.23 -8.72 -18.31
C ASP A 77 -8.25 -7.41 -17.50
N PRO A 78 -7.07 -6.83 -17.20
CA PRO A 78 -5.74 -7.33 -17.53
C PRO A 78 -5.40 -8.65 -16.81
N ALA A 79 -4.41 -9.39 -17.29
CA ALA A 79 -3.92 -10.60 -16.63
C ALA A 79 -3.45 -10.31 -15.19
N TYR A 80 -3.50 -11.31 -14.32
CA TYR A 80 -3.23 -11.15 -12.89
C TYR A 80 -1.86 -10.52 -12.57
N ASP A 81 -0.80 -10.93 -13.27
CA ASP A 81 0.56 -10.37 -13.14
C ASP A 81 0.62 -8.89 -13.53
N VAL A 82 -0.04 -8.53 -14.63
CA VAL A 82 -0.18 -7.13 -15.07
C VAL A 82 -0.99 -6.31 -14.06
N SER A 83 -2.11 -6.86 -13.56
CA SER A 83 -2.93 -6.24 -12.52
C SER A 83 -2.13 -5.98 -11.24
N VAL A 84 -1.31 -6.94 -10.81
CA VAL A 84 -0.39 -6.76 -9.68
C VAL A 84 0.65 -5.69 -9.97
N GLY A 85 1.31 -5.72 -11.13
CA GLY A 85 2.32 -4.72 -11.50
C GLY A 85 1.76 -3.29 -11.53
N ASP A 86 0.56 -3.11 -12.07
CA ASP A 86 -0.13 -1.81 -12.06
C ASP A 86 -0.57 -1.39 -10.65
N GLY A 87 -1.03 -2.35 -9.83
CA GLY A 87 -1.32 -2.12 -8.42
C GLY A 87 -0.10 -1.68 -7.62
N VAL A 88 1.06 -2.30 -7.85
CA VAL A 88 2.32 -1.94 -7.18
C VAL A 88 2.71 -0.50 -7.53
N LYS A 89 2.66 -0.13 -8.81
CA LYS A 89 2.91 1.25 -9.26
C LYS A 89 1.92 2.24 -8.66
N ALA A 90 0.64 1.87 -8.60
CA ALA A 90 -0.40 2.70 -7.99
C ALA A 90 -0.15 2.90 -6.49
N MET A 91 0.21 1.84 -5.75
CA MET A 91 0.49 1.89 -4.32
C MET A 91 1.71 2.77 -4.02
N GLN A 92 2.82 2.55 -4.72
CA GLN A 92 4.03 3.38 -4.57
C GLN A 92 3.73 4.84 -4.90
N GLY A 93 3.02 5.12 -6.00
CA GLY A 93 2.62 6.46 -6.36
C GLY A 93 1.66 7.11 -5.35
N ALA A 94 0.76 6.35 -4.73
CA ALA A 94 -0.12 6.85 -3.67
C ALA A 94 0.67 7.23 -2.42
N LEU A 95 1.56 6.35 -1.95
CA LEU A 95 2.44 6.60 -0.81
C LEU A 95 3.37 7.77 -1.08
N ASP A 96 3.96 7.86 -2.28
CA ASP A 96 4.86 8.94 -2.63
C ASP A 96 4.18 10.30 -2.65
N ARG A 97 3.03 10.40 -3.32
CA ARG A 97 2.26 11.65 -3.38
C ARG A 97 1.79 12.07 -1.99
N TYR A 98 1.25 11.14 -1.21
CA TYR A 98 0.69 11.47 0.10
C TYR A 98 1.77 11.85 1.11
N THR A 99 2.88 11.10 1.19
CA THR A 99 3.98 11.42 2.12
C THR A 99 4.73 12.70 1.73
N ALA A 100 4.76 13.06 0.44
CA ALA A 100 5.31 14.35 0.02
C ALA A 100 4.40 15.52 0.39
N ALA A 101 3.07 15.37 0.24
CA ALA A 101 2.11 16.40 0.62
C ALA A 101 1.95 16.52 2.15
N CYS A 102 2.13 15.41 2.87
CA CYS A 102 1.90 15.27 4.29
C CYS A 102 3.08 14.57 4.98
N PRO A 103 4.23 15.25 5.15
CA PRO A 103 5.46 14.62 5.63
C PRO A 103 5.37 14.04 7.04
N ASP A 104 4.51 14.60 7.90
CA ASP A 104 4.31 14.13 9.28
C ASP A 104 3.16 13.11 9.43
N SER A 105 2.53 12.74 8.31
CA SER A 105 1.35 11.88 8.33
C SER A 105 1.65 10.47 8.85
N LYS A 106 0.61 9.84 9.41
CA LYS A 106 0.61 8.45 9.85
C LYS A 106 -0.23 7.65 8.85
N VAL A 107 0.43 6.75 8.14
CA VAL A 107 -0.14 5.97 7.04
C VAL A 107 -0.30 4.52 7.48
N VAL A 108 -1.44 3.95 7.16
CA VAL A 108 -1.70 2.51 7.29
C VAL A 108 -1.91 1.94 5.90
N VAL A 109 -1.28 0.80 5.62
CA VAL A 109 -1.51 0.06 4.39
C VAL A 109 -2.26 -1.23 4.74
N MET A 110 -3.41 -1.42 4.12
CA MET A 110 -4.20 -2.64 4.25
C MET A 110 -4.34 -3.32 2.90
N GLY A 111 -4.19 -4.65 2.87
CA GLY A 111 -4.30 -5.42 1.64
C GLY A 111 -5.05 -6.73 1.86
N TYR A 112 -5.91 -7.10 0.92
CA TYR A 112 -6.60 -8.39 0.91
C TYR A 112 -6.32 -9.14 -0.39
N SER A 113 -5.95 -10.42 -0.30
CA SER A 113 -5.71 -11.28 -1.46
C SER A 113 -4.70 -10.66 -2.45
N GLN A 114 -5.08 -10.39 -3.70
CA GLN A 114 -4.23 -9.66 -4.65
C GLN A 114 -3.75 -8.30 -4.11
N GLY A 115 -4.59 -7.57 -3.36
CA GLY A 115 -4.22 -6.32 -2.72
C GLY A 115 -3.19 -6.49 -1.59
N ALA A 116 -3.14 -7.68 -0.96
CA ALA A 116 -2.08 -8.02 -0.02
C ALA A 116 -0.74 -8.19 -0.73
N GLN A 117 -0.73 -8.93 -1.85
CA GLN A 117 0.45 -9.04 -2.72
C GLN A 117 0.91 -7.66 -3.23
N VAL A 118 -0.01 -6.84 -3.76
CA VAL A 118 0.30 -5.48 -4.23
C VAL A 118 0.98 -4.65 -3.14
N SER A 119 0.41 -4.65 -1.94
CA SER A 119 0.95 -3.91 -0.79
C SER A 119 2.35 -4.39 -0.42
N MET A 120 2.53 -5.70 -0.32
CA MET A 120 3.79 -6.30 0.10
C MET A 120 4.88 -6.14 -0.95
N ASP A 121 4.54 -6.22 -2.23
CA ASP A 121 5.48 -6.03 -3.36
C ASP A 121 5.86 -4.56 -3.53
N ALA A 122 4.95 -3.63 -3.26
CA ALA A 122 5.26 -2.20 -3.23
C ALA A 122 6.24 -1.83 -2.11
N ILE A 123 6.08 -2.42 -0.92
CA ILE A 123 6.86 -2.05 0.28
C ILE A 123 8.18 -2.83 0.36
N CYS A 124 8.13 -4.15 0.16
CA CYS A 124 9.29 -5.03 0.29
C CYS A 124 9.99 -5.37 -1.03
N GLY A 125 9.48 -4.88 -2.15
CA GLY A 125 9.91 -5.27 -3.48
C GLY A 125 9.20 -6.53 -3.99
N GLY A 126 9.18 -6.66 -5.32
CA GLY A 126 8.39 -7.67 -6.03
C GLY A 126 8.75 -9.10 -5.65
N ALA A 127 7.75 -9.99 -5.68
CA ALA A 127 7.95 -11.42 -5.40
C ALA A 127 8.87 -12.12 -6.42
N GLY A 128 9.02 -11.56 -7.62
CA GLY A 128 9.82 -12.10 -8.74
C GLY A 128 9.07 -13.17 -9.54
N GLY A 129 9.80 -13.87 -10.42
CA GLY A 129 9.20 -14.87 -11.30
C GLY A 129 8.41 -14.23 -12.44
N VAL A 130 7.09 -14.47 -12.48
CA VAL A 130 6.18 -13.86 -13.48
C VAL A 130 5.75 -12.44 -13.09
N PHE A 131 6.04 -12.01 -11.86
CA PHE A 131 5.73 -10.67 -11.38
C PHE A 131 6.89 -9.71 -11.60
N ASP A 132 6.57 -8.43 -11.78
CA ASP A 132 7.56 -7.36 -11.88
C ASP A 132 8.54 -7.40 -10.70
N SER A 133 9.84 -7.28 -10.99
CA SER A 133 10.88 -7.07 -9.96
C SER A 133 10.86 -5.63 -9.45
N ALA A 134 9.76 -5.23 -8.82
CA ALA A 134 9.60 -3.90 -8.27
C ALA A 134 10.70 -3.61 -7.23
N THR A 135 11.29 -2.42 -7.31
CA THR A 135 12.20 -1.95 -6.26
C THR A 135 11.38 -1.68 -4.99
N PRO A 136 11.86 -2.10 -3.80
CA PRO A 136 11.19 -1.80 -2.54
C PRO A 136 11.00 -0.28 -2.35
N LEU A 137 9.94 0.10 -1.64
CA LEU A 137 9.75 1.49 -1.23
C LEU A 137 10.97 1.97 -0.42
N ALA A 138 11.36 3.23 -0.61
CA ALA A 138 12.49 3.80 0.11
C ALA A 138 12.30 3.66 1.63
N VAL A 139 13.32 3.16 2.31
CA VAL A 139 13.27 2.79 3.75
C VAL A 139 12.76 3.95 4.60
N ASN A 140 13.24 5.17 4.35
CA ASN A 140 12.84 6.35 5.09
C ASN A 140 11.34 6.66 4.97
N LYS A 141 10.69 6.33 3.85
CA LYS A 141 9.24 6.51 3.69
C LYS A 141 8.46 5.52 4.54
N VAL A 142 8.92 4.27 4.59
CA VAL A 142 8.31 3.24 5.44
C VAL A 142 8.49 3.61 6.91
N GLU A 143 9.71 3.96 7.31
CA GLU A 143 10.05 4.25 8.71
C GLU A 143 9.35 5.51 9.24
N ASN A 144 9.27 6.58 8.44
CA ASN A 144 8.76 7.88 8.89
C ASN A 144 7.23 7.99 8.86
N ASN A 145 6.57 7.35 7.89
CA ASN A 145 5.15 7.59 7.64
C ASN A 145 4.28 6.34 7.83
N ILE A 146 4.76 5.15 7.46
CA ILE A 146 3.94 3.94 7.56
C ILE A 146 4.02 3.42 8.99
N VAL A 147 2.89 3.47 9.71
CA VAL A 147 2.81 3.00 11.11
C VAL A 147 2.31 1.57 11.22
N ALA A 148 1.54 1.08 10.25
CA ALA A 148 1.10 -0.31 10.22
C ALA A 148 0.84 -0.79 8.80
N ILE A 149 1.13 -2.07 8.57
CA ILE A 149 0.84 -2.81 7.34
C ILE A 149 0.10 -4.07 7.76
N VAL A 150 -1.15 -4.23 7.32
CA VAL A 150 -1.99 -5.36 7.69
C VAL A 150 -2.53 -6.04 6.45
N LEU A 151 -2.10 -7.29 6.25
CA LEU A 151 -2.36 -8.06 5.04
C LEU A 151 -3.16 -9.32 5.37
N PHE A 152 -4.10 -9.68 4.50
CA PHE A 152 -4.96 -10.84 4.66
C PHE A 152 -4.89 -11.72 3.42
N GLY A 153 -4.52 -12.99 3.60
CA GLY A 153 -4.52 -13.97 2.51
C GLY A 153 -3.53 -13.66 1.39
N ASP A 154 -2.34 -13.16 1.70
CA ASP A 154 -1.32 -12.81 0.70
C ASP A 154 -0.87 -14.04 -0.11
N PRO A 155 -1.11 -14.10 -1.44
CA PRO A 155 -0.64 -15.22 -2.27
C PRO A 155 0.90 -15.38 -2.27
N THR A 156 1.64 -14.33 -1.91
CA THR A 156 3.11 -14.34 -1.80
C THR A 156 3.61 -14.70 -0.40
N HIS A 157 2.70 -15.10 0.49
CA HIS A 157 2.96 -15.48 1.87
C HIS A 157 4.14 -16.44 2.03
N ARG A 158 4.87 -16.22 3.12
CA ARG A 158 5.97 -17.07 3.59
C ARG A 158 5.69 -17.45 5.03
N ALA A 159 5.63 -18.75 5.28
CA ALA A 159 5.42 -19.27 6.62
C ALA A 159 6.63 -19.01 7.52
N ASN A 160 6.38 -18.91 8.83
CA ASN A 160 7.40 -18.82 9.88
C ASN A 160 8.29 -17.56 9.80
N THR A 161 7.78 -16.47 9.25
CA THR A 161 8.43 -15.16 9.38
C THR A 161 7.97 -14.47 10.66
N THR A 162 8.71 -13.44 11.11
CA THR A 162 8.38 -12.69 12.34
C THR A 162 7.06 -11.91 12.25
N TYR A 163 6.65 -11.56 11.02
CA TYR A 163 5.41 -10.85 10.71
C TYR A 163 4.25 -11.78 10.29
N ASP A 164 4.50 -13.09 10.21
CA ASP A 164 3.48 -14.09 9.88
C ASP A 164 2.52 -14.31 11.07
N LYS A 165 1.22 -14.34 10.78
CA LYS A 165 0.16 -14.61 11.76
C LYS A 165 -0.87 -15.55 11.16
N GLY A 166 -1.53 -16.29 12.05
CA GLY A 166 -2.55 -17.25 11.69
C GLY A 166 -2.06 -18.68 11.89
N THR A 167 -2.72 -19.62 11.22
CA THR A 167 -2.48 -21.05 11.42
C THR A 167 -1.72 -21.71 10.29
N SER A 168 -1.39 -20.98 9.22
CA SER A 168 -0.63 -21.54 8.10
C SER A 168 0.77 -21.99 8.54
N ILE A 169 1.22 -23.12 7.99
CA ILE A 169 2.60 -23.60 8.12
C ILE A 169 3.24 -23.83 6.74
N ARG A 170 2.56 -23.45 5.66
CA ARG A 170 3.04 -23.56 4.29
C ARG A 170 3.09 -22.18 3.65
N ASN A 171 3.84 -22.08 2.57
CA ASN A 171 3.93 -20.85 1.80
C ASN A 171 2.78 -20.75 0.79
N GLY A 172 2.57 -19.53 0.30
CA GLY A 172 1.57 -19.25 -0.72
C GLY A 172 1.97 -19.74 -2.11
N ILE A 173 0.98 -19.74 -3.01
CA ILE A 173 1.15 -20.18 -4.40
C ILE A 173 2.13 -19.30 -5.20
N PHE A 174 2.39 -18.08 -4.73
CA PHE A 174 3.33 -17.11 -5.31
C PHE A 174 4.40 -16.69 -4.31
N GLN A 175 4.79 -17.59 -3.40
CA GLN A 175 5.74 -17.35 -2.32
C GLN A 175 6.92 -16.44 -2.74
N ARG A 176 7.17 -15.37 -1.99
CA ARG A 176 8.29 -14.46 -2.26
C ARG A 176 9.65 -15.13 -2.01
N SER A 177 10.71 -14.65 -2.67
CA SER A 177 12.09 -15.13 -2.46
C SER A 177 12.63 -14.83 -1.04
N ASN A 178 13.69 -15.53 -0.61
CA ASN A 178 14.35 -15.24 0.68
C ASN A 178 14.87 -13.81 0.76
N ALA A 179 15.44 -13.28 -0.33
CA ALA A 179 15.89 -11.89 -0.38
C ALA A 179 14.75 -10.90 -0.13
N SER A 180 13.56 -11.14 -0.71
CA SER A 180 12.37 -10.32 -0.45
C SER A 180 11.86 -10.47 0.99
N VAL A 181 11.95 -11.67 1.58
CA VAL A 181 11.65 -11.88 3.02
C VAL A 181 12.55 -11.04 3.91
N GLU A 182 13.85 -10.97 3.63
CA GLU A 182 14.81 -10.16 4.40
C GLU A 182 14.50 -8.67 4.33
N VAL A 183 13.99 -8.18 3.18
CA VAL A 183 13.50 -6.79 3.09
C VAL A 183 12.29 -6.58 3.99
N CYS A 184 11.28 -7.45 3.91
CA CYS A 184 10.09 -7.34 4.77
C CYS A 184 10.40 -7.47 6.26
N ALA A 185 11.38 -8.29 6.62
CA ALA A 185 11.75 -8.53 8.02
C ALA A 185 12.20 -7.25 8.74
N LYS A 186 12.69 -6.24 8.01
CA LYS A 186 13.02 -4.91 8.55
C LYS A 186 11.82 -4.16 9.09
N TYR A 187 10.62 -4.51 8.63
CA TYR A 187 9.35 -3.86 9.00
C TYR A 187 8.48 -4.76 9.89
N ALA A 188 9.03 -5.83 10.46
CA ALA A 188 8.28 -6.79 11.27
C ALA A 188 7.70 -6.19 12.57
N ASP A 189 8.20 -5.03 13.00
CA ASP A 189 7.62 -4.23 14.09
C ASP A 189 6.24 -3.66 13.71
N ARG A 190 6.00 -3.44 12.41
CA ARG A 190 4.81 -2.77 11.87
C ARG A 190 4.06 -3.52 10.77
N LEU A 191 4.48 -4.74 10.47
CA LEU A 191 3.90 -5.60 9.45
C LEU A 191 3.25 -6.83 10.09
N VAL A 192 2.01 -7.10 9.68
CA VAL A 192 1.31 -8.34 9.98
C VAL A 192 0.73 -8.91 8.68
N SER A 193 1.02 -10.17 8.39
CA SER A 193 0.43 -10.91 7.28
C SER A 193 -0.32 -12.14 7.80
N TYR A 194 -1.64 -12.13 7.68
CA TYR A 194 -2.51 -13.22 8.13
C TYR A 194 -2.68 -14.27 7.04
N CYS A 195 -2.35 -15.52 7.37
CA CYS A 195 -2.64 -16.68 6.55
C CYS A 195 -3.03 -17.90 7.40
N ASP A 196 -4.07 -18.62 6.98
CA ASP A 196 -4.57 -19.79 7.69
C ASP A 196 -4.37 -21.09 6.92
N THR A 197 -4.18 -22.18 7.68
CA THR A 197 -4.12 -23.53 7.12
C THR A 197 -5.42 -23.83 6.37
N GLY A 198 -5.27 -24.31 5.13
CA GLY A 198 -6.36 -24.65 4.22
C GLY A 198 -6.61 -23.58 3.15
N ASP A 199 -6.14 -22.35 3.34
CA ASP A 199 -6.30 -21.28 2.35
C ASP A 199 -5.68 -21.66 1.01
N THR A 200 -6.47 -21.57 -0.05
CA THR A 200 -6.07 -21.97 -1.41
C THR A 200 -4.92 -21.15 -1.98
N TYR A 201 -4.76 -19.90 -1.57
CA TYR A 201 -3.81 -18.95 -2.14
C TYR A 201 -2.58 -18.74 -1.26
N CYS A 202 -2.77 -18.38 0.01
CA CYS A 202 -1.63 -18.04 0.89
C CYS A 202 -0.99 -19.26 1.56
N ASP A 203 -1.67 -20.41 1.61
CA ASP A 203 -1.16 -21.66 2.23
C ASP A 203 -1.06 -22.80 1.19
N ALA A 204 -1.36 -22.52 -0.09
CA ALA A 204 -1.47 -23.52 -1.15
C ALA A 204 -2.38 -24.72 -0.74
N GLY A 205 -3.42 -24.43 0.04
CA GLY A 205 -4.46 -25.36 0.44
C GLY A 205 -5.50 -25.57 -0.65
N LYS A 206 -6.71 -25.99 -0.25
CA LYS A 206 -7.80 -26.32 -1.18
C LYS A 206 -9.15 -25.72 -0.78
N ASP A 207 -9.21 -24.97 0.31
CA ASP A 207 -10.44 -24.39 0.82
C ASP A 207 -10.49 -22.88 0.54
N LYS A 208 -11.25 -22.50 -0.50
CA LYS A 208 -11.49 -21.09 -0.84
C LYS A 208 -12.30 -20.37 0.25
N LYS A 209 -13.04 -21.08 1.10
CA LYS A 209 -13.82 -20.46 2.18
C LYS A 209 -12.91 -19.88 3.23
N VAL A 210 -11.82 -20.57 3.59
CA VAL A 210 -10.81 -20.07 4.55
C VAL A 210 -10.32 -18.68 4.14
N HIS A 211 -10.03 -18.49 2.86
CA HIS A 211 -9.57 -17.21 2.30
C HIS A 211 -10.54 -16.05 2.58
N GLY A 212 -11.85 -16.31 2.57
CA GLY A 212 -12.88 -15.30 2.84
C GLY A 212 -13.12 -14.97 4.32
N THR A 213 -12.49 -15.67 5.26
CA THR A 213 -12.80 -15.55 6.70
C THR A 213 -11.95 -14.54 7.46
N TYR A 214 -10.88 -14.02 6.86
CA TYR A 214 -9.87 -13.24 7.59
C TYR A 214 -10.41 -12.01 8.30
N VAL A 215 -11.29 -11.23 7.66
CA VAL A 215 -11.86 -10.02 8.26
C VAL A 215 -12.70 -10.37 9.49
N GLN A 216 -13.47 -11.46 9.42
CA GLN A 216 -14.26 -11.92 10.56
C GLN A 216 -13.37 -12.45 11.69
N LYS A 217 -12.31 -13.18 11.36
CA LYS A 217 -11.46 -13.87 12.32
C LYS A 217 -10.45 -12.94 13.01
N TYR A 218 -9.87 -12.02 12.26
CA TYR A 218 -8.75 -11.17 12.69
C TYR A 218 -9.06 -9.67 12.69
N GLY A 219 -10.28 -9.27 12.32
CA GLY A 219 -10.66 -7.85 12.24
C GLY A 219 -10.47 -7.12 13.57
N ASP A 220 -10.94 -7.68 14.67
CA ASP A 220 -10.83 -7.03 15.99
C ASP A 220 -9.37 -6.90 16.45
N ASP A 221 -8.55 -7.91 16.20
CA ASP A 221 -7.12 -7.87 16.50
C ASP A 221 -6.39 -6.86 15.61
N SER A 222 -6.79 -6.75 14.35
CA SER A 222 -6.25 -5.76 13.40
C SER A 222 -6.59 -4.33 13.81
N VAL A 223 -7.82 -4.07 14.29
CA VAL A 223 -8.20 -2.75 14.85
C VAL A 223 -7.30 -2.41 16.04
N LYS A 224 -7.18 -3.32 17.01
CA LYS A 224 -6.35 -3.10 18.21
C LYS A 224 -4.89 -2.85 17.85
N TYR A 225 -4.35 -3.66 16.95
CA TYR A 225 -2.98 -3.53 16.47
C TYR A 225 -2.74 -2.16 15.83
N ILE A 226 -3.58 -1.75 14.87
CA ILE A 226 -3.40 -0.48 14.16
C ILE A 226 -3.56 0.72 15.09
N VAL A 227 -4.54 0.71 16.01
CA VAL A 227 -4.71 1.79 17.00
C VAL A 227 -3.50 1.88 17.93
N ALA A 228 -2.94 0.74 18.35
CA ALA A 228 -1.73 0.73 19.18
C ALA A 228 -0.52 1.32 18.43
N GLN A 229 -0.35 0.98 17.15
CA GLN A 229 0.71 1.54 16.32
C GLN A 229 0.57 3.05 16.11
N TYR A 230 -0.66 3.52 15.89
CA TYR A 230 -0.94 4.95 15.81
C TYR A 230 -0.54 5.67 17.11
N ASN A 231 -1.00 5.18 18.26
CA ASN A 231 -0.70 5.79 19.55
C ASN A 231 0.81 5.85 19.81
N ALA A 232 1.52 4.72 19.59
CA ALA A 232 2.98 4.67 19.73
C ALA A 232 3.70 5.67 18.80
N ALA A 233 3.23 5.82 17.56
CA ALA A 233 3.80 6.77 16.61
C ALA A 233 3.53 8.24 16.98
N THR A 234 2.41 8.53 17.66
CA THR A 234 2.10 9.88 18.15
C THR A 234 2.83 10.24 19.43
N GLU A 235 3.03 9.30 20.36
CA GLU A 235 3.76 9.52 21.59
C GLU A 235 5.25 9.79 21.33
N ASN A 236 5.86 9.05 20.39
CA ASN A 236 7.25 9.25 19.98
C ASN A 236 7.47 10.53 19.15
N GLY A 237 6.42 11.08 18.54
CA GLY A 237 6.46 12.33 17.77
C GLY A 237 6.17 13.60 18.57
N GLY A 238 5.73 13.48 19.83
CA GLY A 238 5.33 14.62 20.69
C GLY A 238 6.50 15.48 21.22
N GLY A 239 7.73 15.17 20.84
CA GLY A 239 8.96 15.78 21.37
C GLY A 239 9.47 17.01 20.64
N THR A 240 8.65 17.83 19.97
CA THR A 240 9.05 19.18 19.55
C THR A 240 7.86 20.13 19.36
N SER A 241 7.02 20.30 20.39
CA SER A 241 6.20 21.52 20.46
C SER A 241 7.06 22.64 21.05
N THR A 242 7.42 23.59 20.20
CA THR A 242 8.19 24.79 20.53
C THR A 242 7.46 25.55 21.64
N ALA A 243 7.97 25.46 22.87
CA ALA A 243 7.65 26.44 23.89
C ALA A 243 8.16 27.80 23.38
N ALA A 244 7.24 28.69 23.06
CA ALA A 244 7.54 30.08 22.71
C ALA A 244 8.26 30.74 23.89
N ALA A 245 9.60 30.79 23.84
CA ALA A 245 10.37 31.67 24.68
C ALA A 245 10.32 33.07 24.05
N SER A 246 9.49 33.93 24.63
CA SER A 246 9.59 35.38 24.47
C SER A 246 10.98 35.81 24.96
N GLY A 247 11.85 36.20 24.02
CA GLY A 247 13.19 36.71 24.29
C GLY A 247 13.42 37.99 23.49
N THR A 248 13.38 39.10 24.21
CA THR A 248 13.55 40.48 23.76
C THR A 248 14.85 40.69 22.96
N ALA A 249 14.73 41.39 21.84
CA ALA A 249 15.85 41.86 21.02
C ALA A 249 16.71 42.88 21.76
N THR A 250 18.03 42.69 21.75
CA THR A 250 19.01 43.72 22.09
C THR A 250 20.07 43.81 21.00
N THR A 251 20.09 44.95 20.34
CA THR A 251 21.07 45.41 19.35
C THR A 251 22.43 45.62 20.01
N ALA A 252 23.52 45.14 19.39
CA ALA A 252 24.86 45.59 19.70
C ALA A 252 25.75 45.59 18.45
N THR A 253 26.18 46.78 18.06
CA THR A 253 27.21 47.10 17.06
C THR A 253 28.60 46.83 17.66
N THR A 254 29.58 46.43 16.83
CA THR A 254 30.90 47.10 16.63
C THR A 254 32.08 46.13 16.37
N ALA A 255 32.82 46.46 15.30
CA ALA A 255 34.26 46.33 15.05
C ALA A 255 34.96 44.99 14.74
N ALA A 256 35.72 45.05 13.64
CA ALA A 256 36.77 44.15 13.17
C ALA A 256 38.00 44.13 14.10
N PRO A 257 38.91 43.14 13.93
CA PRO A 257 40.17 43.50 13.29
C PRO A 257 40.76 42.45 12.32
N THR A 258 41.77 42.94 11.63
CA THR A 258 42.73 42.41 10.65
C THR A 258 43.52 41.17 11.05
N GLY A 259 43.93 40.37 10.05
CA GLY A 259 45.03 39.40 10.18
C GLY A 259 45.27 38.56 8.91
N SER A 260 46.42 38.80 8.25
CA SER A 260 46.88 38.22 6.99
C SER A 260 47.21 36.72 7.03
N GLY A 261 47.18 36.07 5.86
CA GLY A 261 47.82 34.75 5.65
C GLY A 261 47.57 34.16 4.25
N SER A 262 48.60 34.19 3.41
CA SER A 262 48.64 33.68 2.03
C SER A 262 48.55 32.15 1.92
N ALA A 263 47.99 31.65 0.82
CA ALA A 263 48.66 30.82 -0.21
C ALA A 263 47.76 29.71 -0.82
N ALA A 264 47.64 29.81 -2.15
CA ALA A 264 47.50 28.80 -3.21
C ALA A 264 47.17 27.33 -2.88
N VAL A 265 46.30 26.70 -3.70
CA VAL A 265 46.68 25.83 -4.83
C VAL A 265 45.42 25.25 -5.51
N SER A 266 45.48 25.21 -6.84
CA SER A 266 44.51 24.66 -7.79
C SER A 266 44.22 23.16 -7.63
N GLY A 267 43.03 22.72 -8.06
CA GLY A 267 42.70 21.31 -8.19
C GLY A 267 41.33 21.05 -8.82
N THR A 268 41.18 21.38 -10.10
CA THR A 268 40.00 21.02 -10.90
C THR A 268 40.17 19.60 -11.44
N THR A 269 39.33 18.65 -11.03
CA THR A 269 39.18 17.38 -11.73
C THR A 269 37.69 17.10 -12.01
N ARG A 270 37.34 17.27 -13.28
CA ARG A 270 36.18 16.64 -13.93
C ARG A 270 36.38 15.12 -13.89
N ALA A 271 35.36 14.38 -13.45
CA ALA A 271 35.23 12.97 -13.78
C ALA A 271 34.01 12.80 -14.69
N ALA A 272 34.28 12.21 -15.85
CA ALA A 272 33.35 12.00 -16.95
C ALA A 272 32.45 10.80 -16.70
N ALA A 273 31.20 10.94 -17.12
CA ALA A 273 30.27 9.85 -17.31
C ALA A 273 30.65 9.06 -18.57
N SER A 274 30.79 7.74 -18.44
CA SER A 274 30.83 6.81 -19.56
C SER A 274 29.67 5.83 -19.40
N GLY A 275 28.72 5.93 -20.32
CA GLY A 275 27.64 4.97 -20.47
C GLY A 275 28.16 3.63 -21.00
N LEU A 276 27.48 2.56 -20.60
CA LEU A 276 27.59 1.27 -21.25
C LEU A 276 26.19 0.82 -21.68
N VAL A 277 26.03 0.80 -22.99
CA VAL A 277 24.94 0.20 -23.75
C VAL A 277 25.08 -1.31 -23.68
N VAL A 278 24.02 -2.02 -23.29
CA VAL A 278 23.90 -3.47 -23.55
C VAL A 278 22.62 -3.70 -24.34
N SER A 279 22.81 -4.13 -25.57
CA SER A 279 21.77 -4.56 -26.51
C SER A 279 21.46 -6.05 -26.33
N GLY A 280 20.19 -6.43 -26.56
CA GLY A 280 19.86 -7.65 -27.30
C GLY A 280 19.49 -8.90 -26.49
N SER A 281 18.17 -9.10 -26.36
CA SER A 281 17.39 -10.32 -26.65
C SER A 281 17.89 -11.69 -26.18
N LEU A 282 17.04 -12.41 -25.42
CA LEU A 282 16.55 -13.73 -25.82
C LEU A 282 15.27 -14.08 -25.01
N TYR A 283 14.13 -14.05 -25.69
CA TYR A 283 12.86 -14.63 -25.25
C TYR A 283 12.96 -16.16 -25.36
N LEU A 284 12.86 -16.87 -24.24
CA LEU A 284 12.64 -18.32 -24.23
C LEU A 284 11.69 -18.70 -23.09
N GLY A 285 10.45 -19.04 -23.47
CA GLY A 285 9.62 -20.08 -22.85
C GLY A 285 9.12 -19.84 -21.42
N VAL A 286 7.94 -19.24 -21.28
CA VAL A 286 7.12 -19.41 -20.06
C VAL A 286 6.51 -20.83 -20.10
N PRO A 287 6.75 -21.69 -19.10
CA PRO A 287 6.17 -23.02 -19.07
C PRO A 287 4.65 -22.95 -18.86
N LEU A 288 3.90 -23.71 -19.67
CA LEU A 288 2.43 -23.84 -19.75
C LEU A 288 1.72 -24.30 -18.45
N ALA A 289 2.38 -24.33 -17.30
CA ALA A 289 1.87 -24.94 -16.08
C ALA A 289 1.02 -24.01 -15.17
N VAL A 290 0.92 -22.71 -15.48
CA VAL A 290 0.15 -21.76 -14.65
C VAL A 290 -1.30 -21.59 -15.14
N LEU A 291 -1.64 -22.09 -16.33
CA LEU A 291 -2.98 -21.91 -16.92
C LEU A 291 -4.03 -22.93 -16.42
N ALA A 292 -3.63 -23.99 -15.70
CA ALA A 292 -4.52 -25.11 -15.38
C ALA A 292 -5.17 -25.07 -13.97
N MET A 293 -4.87 -24.08 -13.12
CA MET A 293 -5.48 -23.98 -11.78
C MET A 293 -6.68 -23.02 -11.67
N PHE A 294 -7.09 -22.38 -12.77
CA PHE A 294 -8.07 -21.28 -12.73
C PHE A 294 -9.32 -21.51 -13.61
N GLN A 295 -9.72 -22.76 -13.86
CA GLN A 295 -10.95 -23.11 -14.60
C GLN A 295 -12.17 -23.47 -13.73
N ALA A 296 -12.28 -22.92 -12.52
CA ALA A 296 -13.52 -23.02 -11.75
C ALA A 296 -13.79 -21.70 -11.04
N LEU A 297 -14.31 -20.75 -11.84
CA LEU A 297 -15.14 -19.63 -11.41
C LEU A 297 -16.60 -20.02 -11.67
#